data_AF-A0A849ZJZ0-F1
#
_entry.id   AF-A0A849ZJZ0-F1
#
_cell.length_a   1.000
_cell.length_b   1.000
_cell.length_c   1.000
_cell.angle_alpha   90.00
_cell.angle_beta   90.00
_cell.angle_gamma   90.00
#
_symmetry.space_group_name_H-M   'P 1'
#
loop_
_entity.id
_entity.type
_entity.pdbx_description
1 polymer ?
#
loop_
_entity_poly.entity_id
_entity_poly.type
_entity_poly.pdbx_seq_one_letter_code
_entity_poly.pdbx_strand_id
1 'polypeptide(L)'
;CHVVGTCNPATGTCSNPTAPNGTSCNDGSMCTQTDSCQAGTCTGSNPVVCTPSDQCHAAGSCNPATGMCSNPNAPDGTSCNDGNLCTQTDSCSAGVCGGGNPVTCAPLDQCHVAGTCNPGTGTCDNPTAPNGTTCNDGNLCTQTDTCTAGSCGGGNPVTCAPLDQCHVAGTCSPGTGLCDNPTAPDGTSCTVGVDPGSCSAGTCVIAPQVTGVSPIDAATGVATSTVITVAFNVPMNISTLTVKSTLDSGPCSGSIQVSDDNFVTCIALGAPVMSAGDSLATITPAPGLSFGSNFKVKITTAAQNSLGVALMSPFEQPAGFTTVGDLSPVNGSVVISQVYGAGGNMGASHQHDFIELHNRGTTAVSLAGWAVQYANVTGMTWQVTSLTGSIAPGGYYLVREAGGTIGVPLPTPDVIGTIPMGASSLKVALTNTATALTDACPVGGSVVDFIGVGPTANCAEGTPTAVLGPTLSASRNLAGYQDTSQNSADFTVGAVNPRNSATATQKFVLNETGAAAEADFCNVQFPLSLSVQTATSAGPVFCQVFEAGETETPGAAGTFTVEVGYGPIGSNPENQAGWTWFAAPFNTDPLGQPNNDEYFASFTAPAPGSYRYACRVLRNNAVTYCDTNGAGSNPGLTFDTPHEAELIVTP
;
A
#
# COMPACT_ATOMS: atom_id res chain seq x y z
N CYS A 1 7.02 -129.78 -63.89
CA CYS A 1 8.08 -130.40 -63.07
C CYS A 1 8.07 -131.93 -63.17
N HIS A 2 8.18 -132.46 -64.40
CA HIS A 2 8.28 -133.90 -64.66
C HIS A 2 9.36 -134.13 -65.72
N VAL A 3 9.99 -135.31 -65.70
CA VAL A 3 10.96 -135.71 -66.73
C VAL A 3 10.29 -136.66 -67.73
N VAL A 4 10.86 -136.77 -68.94
CA VAL A 4 10.32 -137.62 -70.01
C VAL A 4 10.22 -139.06 -69.51
N GLY A 5 8.99 -139.58 -69.42
CA GLY A 5 8.75 -140.96 -69.04
C GLY A 5 8.64 -141.89 -70.25
N THR A 6 8.83 -143.18 -70.00
CA THR A 6 8.85 -144.24 -71.01
C THR A 6 7.46 -144.86 -71.17
N CYS A 7 7.09 -145.14 -72.43
CA CYS A 7 5.85 -145.82 -72.80
C CYS A 7 5.97 -147.33 -72.58
N ASN A 8 5.00 -147.92 -71.88
CA ASN A 8 4.91 -149.38 -71.76
C ASN A 8 4.20 -149.96 -72.99
N PRO A 9 4.89 -150.75 -73.86
CA PRO A 9 4.33 -151.22 -75.11
C PRO A 9 3.16 -152.22 -74.96
N ALA A 10 2.98 -152.85 -73.80
CA ALA A 10 1.90 -153.83 -73.57
C ALA A 10 0.57 -153.21 -73.11
N THR A 11 0.59 -151.99 -72.55
CA THR A 11 -0.61 -151.31 -72.02
C THR A 11 -0.85 -149.92 -72.64
N GLY A 12 0.08 -149.43 -73.46
CA GLY A 12 -0.03 -148.12 -74.14
C GLY A 12 0.11 -146.90 -73.23
N THR A 13 0.43 -147.08 -71.94
CA THR A 13 0.54 -145.99 -70.96
C THR A 13 1.99 -145.55 -70.76
N CYS A 14 2.25 -144.25 -70.83
CA CYS A 14 3.54 -143.65 -70.45
C CYS A 14 3.63 -143.39 -68.94
N SER A 15 4.78 -143.70 -68.35
CA SER A 15 5.11 -143.21 -67.01
C SER A 15 5.32 -141.68 -67.02
N ASN A 16 5.10 -140.99 -65.90
CA ASN A 16 5.36 -139.55 -65.77
C ASN A 16 6.10 -139.23 -64.45
N PRO A 17 7.37 -139.64 -64.32
CA PRO A 17 8.13 -139.44 -63.09
C PRO A 17 8.40 -137.94 -62.82
N THR A 18 8.27 -137.53 -61.56
CA THR A 18 8.54 -136.15 -61.11
C THR A 18 10.01 -135.78 -61.23
N ALA A 19 10.30 -134.55 -61.66
CA ALA A 19 11.66 -134.03 -61.69
C ALA A 19 12.22 -133.85 -60.26
N PRO A 20 13.55 -134.01 -60.04
CA PRO A 20 14.15 -133.83 -58.72
C PRO A 20 13.84 -132.46 -58.09
N ASN A 21 13.69 -132.42 -56.76
CA ASN A 21 13.51 -131.14 -56.06
C ASN A 21 14.72 -130.23 -56.30
N GLY A 22 14.48 -128.94 -56.52
CA GLY A 22 15.51 -127.97 -56.89
C GLY A 22 15.78 -127.87 -58.40
N THR A 23 15.16 -128.72 -59.24
CA THR A 23 15.23 -128.56 -60.70
C THR A 23 14.62 -127.22 -61.09
N SER A 24 15.32 -126.44 -61.93
CA SER A 24 14.81 -125.16 -62.40
C SER A 24 13.50 -125.34 -63.16
N CYS A 25 12.56 -124.48 -62.85
CA CYS A 25 11.28 -124.39 -63.52
C CYS A 25 10.86 -122.92 -63.55
N ASN A 26 9.67 -122.64 -64.07
CA ASN A 26 9.06 -121.33 -64.01
C ASN A 26 7.60 -121.52 -63.59
N ASP A 27 7.18 -120.84 -62.52
CA ASP A 27 5.82 -120.98 -61.97
C ASP A 27 4.81 -120.02 -62.63
N GLY A 28 5.29 -119.20 -63.57
CA GLY A 28 4.52 -118.20 -64.31
C GLY A 28 4.43 -116.84 -63.62
N SER A 29 5.02 -116.66 -62.43
CA SER A 29 4.99 -115.40 -61.67
C SER A 29 6.29 -114.60 -61.87
N MET A 30 6.16 -113.39 -62.40
CA MET A 30 7.25 -112.41 -62.48
C MET A 30 7.58 -111.75 -61.13
N CYS A 31 6.81 -112.03 -60.06
CA CYS A 31 7.06 -111.52 -58.71
C CYS A 31 7.96 -112.41 -57.86
N THR A 32 8.37 -113.57 -58.39
CA THR A 32 9.36 -114.46 -57.80
C THR A 32 10.60 -114.45 -58.67
N GLN A 33 11.76 -114.24 -58.07
CA GLN A 33 13.02 -114.07 -58.82
C GLN A 33 13.70 -115.41 -59.14
N THR A 34 13.27 -116.49 -58.48
CA THR A 34 13.84 -117.82 -58.63
C THR A 34 12.77 -118.87 -58.36
N ASP A 35 12.52 -119.76 -59.32
CA ASP A 35 11.54 -120.83 -59.16
C ASP A 35 12.21 -122.20 -59.27
N SER A 36 11.79 -123.12 -58.41
CA SER A 36 12.32 -124.48 -58.40
C SER A 36 11.22 -125.50 -58.14
N CYS A 37 11.41 -126.69 -58.72
CA CYS A 37 10.46 -127.78 -58.54
C CYS A 37 10.55 -128.29 -57.10
N GLN A 38 9.41 -128.38 -56.42
CA GLN A 38 9.26 -128.98 -55.11
C GLN A 38 8.10 -129.97 -55.15
N ALA A 39 8.38 -131.26 -54.94
CA ALA A 39 7.42 -132.36 -54.93
C ALA A 39 6.49 -132.40 -56.17
N GLY A 40 7.05 -132.20 -57.36
CA GLY A 40 6.30 -132.23 -58.62
C GLY A 40 5.59 -130.93 -59.01
N THR A 41 5.65 -129.87 -58.19
CA THR A 41 5.06 -128.54 -58.47
C THR A 41 6.15 -127.49 -58.58
N CYS A 42 6.02 -126.49 -59.46
CA CYS A 42 6.96 -125.37 -59.51
C CYS A 42 6.56 -124.32 -58.47
N THR A 43 7.45 -123.97 -57.55
CA THR A 43 7.19 -122.97 -56.51
C THR A 43 8.23 -121.86 -56.57
N GLY A 44 7.78 -120.62 -56.73
CA GLY A 44 8.64 -119.45 -56.70
C GLY A 44 9.13 -119.05 -55.31
N SER A 45 10.31 -118.44 -55.26
CA SER A 45 11.00 -117.96 -54.07
C SER A 45 11.66 -116.60 -54.34
N ASN A 46 12.11 -115.92 -53.28
CA ASN A 46 12.72 -114.58 -53.36
C ASN A 46 11.78 -113.51 -53.97
N PRO A 47 10.71 -113.12 -53.24
CA PRO A 47 9.68 -112.23 -53.75
C PRO A 47 10.20 -110.81 -54.00
N VAL A 48 9.69 -110.14 -55.04
CA VAL A 48 9.93 -108.72 -55.32
C VAL A 48 9.35 -107.88 -54.17
N VAL A 49 10.21 -107.11 -53.49
CA VAL A 49 9.81 -106.22 -52.39
C VAL A 49 9.56 -104.82 -52.93
N CYS A 50 8.32 -104.34 -52.78
CA CYS A 50 7.93 -103.01 -53.21
C CYS A 50 8.03 -102.02 -52.04
N THR A 51 9.07 -101.19 -52.01
CA THR A 51 9.19 -100.11 -51.02
C THR A 51 8.34 -98.90 -51.45
N PRO A 52 7.83 -98.11 -50.50
CA PRO A 52 7.24 -96.78 -50.78
C PRO A 52 8.12 -95.94 -51.71
N SER A 53 7.50 -95.18 -52.64
CA SER A 53 8.25 -94.23 -53.48
C SER A 53 8.71 -92.99 -52.70
N ASP A 54 7.91 -92.55 -51.72
CA ASP A 54 8.14 -91.40 -50.85
C ASP A 54 7.28 -91.52 -49.57
N GLN A 55 7.29 -90.49 -48.73
CA GLN A 55 6.58 -90.47 -47.44
C GLN A 55 5.04 -90.51 -47.56
N CYS A 56 4.49 -90.17 -48.73
CA CYS A 56 3.05 -90.15 -48.99
C CYS A 56 2.55 -91.30 -49.86
N HIS A 57 3.38 -92.30 -50.08
CA HIS A 57 2.98 -93.55 -50.71
C HIS A 57 3.23 -94.72 -49.76
N ALA A 58 2.37 -95.73 -49.82
CA ALA A 58 2.53 -96.95 -49.06
C ALA A 58 3.33 -97.99 -49.85
N ALA A 59 3.82 -99.02 -49.18
CA ALA A 59 4.46 -100.15 -49.83
C ALA A 59 3.50 -100.80 -50.84
N GLY A 60 3.97 -100.96 -52.08
CA GLY A 60 3.19 -101.54 -53.16
C GLY A 60 2.99 -103.05 -53.03
N SER A 61 2.11 -103.61 -53.87
CA SER A 61 2.08 -105.04 -54.15
C SER A 61 2.64 -105.30 -55.54
N CYS A 62 3.44 -106.35 -55.69
CA CYS A 62 3.97 -106.76 -56.98
C CYS A 62 2.87 -107.47 -57.79
N ASN A 63 2.70 -107.11 -59.07
CA ASN A 63 1.79 -107.78 -59.99
C ASN A 63 2.45 -109.05 -60.58
N PRO A 64 1.91 -110.27 -60.33
CA PRO A 64 2.53 -111.53 -60.77
C PRO A 64 2.70 -111.68 -62.28
N ALA A 65 1.92 -110.96 -63.10
CA ALA A 65 2.02 -111.05 -64.57
C ALA A 65 3.10 -110.13 -65.16
N THR A 66 3.43 -109.01 -64.50
CA THR A 66 4.32 -107.98 -65.07
C THR A 66 5.57 -107.70 -64.22
N GLY A 67 5.61 -108.15 -62.97
CA GLY A 67 6.69 -107.85 -62.04
C GLY A 67 6.71 -106.39 -61.54
N MET A 68 5.71 -105.57 -61.92
CA MET A 68 5.64 -104.16 -61.54
C MET A 68 4.98 -103.96 -60.17
N CYS A 69 5.56 -103.08 -59.36
CA CYS A 69 4.99 -102.64 -58.09
C CYS A 69 3.88 -101.60 -58.32
N SER A 70 2.75 -101.77 -57.65
CA SER A 70 1.76 -100.69 -57.52
C SER A 70 2.31 -99.55 -56.65
N ASN A 71 1.85 -98.31 -56.84
CA ASN A 71 2.21 -97.18 -55.97
C ASN A 71 0.97 -96.58 -55.29
N PRO A 72 0.40 -97.24 -54.27
CA PRO A 72 -0.78 -96.73 -53.57
C PRO A 72 -0.43 -95.52 -52.69
N ASN A 73 -1.33 -94.56 -52.61
CA ASN A 73 -1.20 -93.43 -51.69
C ASN A 73 -1.19 -93.93 -50.24
N ALA A 74 -0.37 -93.32 -49.38
CA ALA A 74 -0.50 -93.45 -47.95
C ALA A 74 -1.85 -92.85 -47.49
N PRO A 75 -2.41 -93.30 -46.35
CA PRO A 75 -3.65 -92.73 -45.82
C PRO A 75 -3.57 -91.21 -45.66
N ASP A 76 -4.63 -90.50 -46.03
CA ASP A 76 -4.71 -89.06 -45.81
C ASP A 76 -4.51 -88.74 -44.31
N GLY A 77 -3.71 -87.71 -44.02
CA GLY A 77 -3.30 -87.37 -42.66
C GLY A 77 -2.03 -88.08 -42.16
N THR A 78 -1.41 -88.95 -42.97
CA THR A 78 -0.08 -89.49 -42.65
C THR A 78 0.93 -88.33 -42.56
N SER A 79 1.73 -88.29 -41.49
CA SER A 79 2.76 -87.27 -41.31
C SER A 79 3.81 -87.36 -42.41
N CYS A 80 4.12 -86.24 -43.03
CA CYS A 80 5.19 -86.11 -44.01
C CYS A 80 5.97 -84.81 -43.75
N ASN A 81 6.91 -84.47 -44.62
CA ASN A 81 7.61 -83.19 -44.60
C ASN A 81 7.64 -82.61 -46.02
N ASP A 82 7.05 -81.43 -46.22
CA ASP A 82 6.97 -80.78 -47.53
C ASP A 82 8.19 -79.89 -47.85
N GLY A 83 9.14 -79.81 -46.91
CA GLY A 83 10.36 -79.00 -47.01
C GLY A 83 10.16 -77.52 -46.65
N ASN A 84 8.96 -77.10 -46.24
CA ASN A 84 8.63 -75.71 -45.91
C ASN A 84 8.65 -75.49 -44.39
N LEU A 85 9.66 -74.78 -43.86
CA LEU A 85 9.75 -74.48 -42.43
C LEU A 85 8.69 -73.46 -41.96
N CYS A 86 7.86 -72.91 -42.86
CA CYS A 86 6.73 -72.06 -42.53
C CYS A 86 5.42 -72.82 -42.34
N THR A 87 5.42 -74.15 -42.45
CA THR A 87 4.30 -75.00 -42.06
C THR A 87 4.70 -75.80 -40.84
N GLN A 88 3.83 -75.82 -39.83
CA GLN A 88 4.15 -76.43 -38.53
C GLN A 88 3.71 -77.91 -38.47
N THR A 89 2.86 -78.33 -39.40
CA THR A 89 2.34 -79.69 -39.48
C THR A 89 2.11 -80.04 -40.94
N ASP A 90 2.82 -81.03 -41.48
CA ASP A 90 2.62 -81.47 -42.86
C ASP A 90 1.93 -82.83 -42.89
N SER A 91 1.02 -83.01 -43.84
CA SER A 91 0.22 -84.22 -43.94
C SER A 91 -0.02 -84.60 -45.39
N CYS A 92 -0.02 -85.91 -45.64
CA CYS A 92 -0.33 -86.44 -46.96
C CYS A 92 -1.80 -86.25 -47.27
N SER A 93 -2.09 -85.80 -48.50
CA SER A 93 -3.43 -85.75 -49.08
C SER A 93 -3.34 -86.23 -50.52
N ALA A 94 -4.01 -87.34 -50.84
CA ALA A 94 -4.03 -87.94 -52.18
C ALA A 94 -2.63 -88.17 -52.79
N GLY A 95 -1.66 -88.60 -51.97
CA GLY A 95 -0.30 -88.92 -52.43
C GLY A 95 0.67 -87.72 -52.50
N VAL A 96 0.22 -86.52 -52.10
CA VAL A 96 1.05 -85.30 -52.05
C VAL A 96 1.21 -84.85 -50.61
N CYS A 97 2.44 -84.50 -50.21
CA CYS A 97 2.68 -83.87 -48.90
C CYS A 97 2.32 -82.39 -48.96
N GLY A 98 1.33 -81.97 -48.19
CA GLY A 98 0.93 -80.57 -48.08
C GLY A 98 1.16 -80.05 -46.66
N GLY A 99 1.79 -78.90 -46.54
CA GLY A 99 1.96 -78.23 -45.26
C GLY A 99 0.69 -77.54 -44.76
N GLY A 100 0.47 -77.64 -43.45
CA GLY A 100 -0.62 -77.04 -42.70
C GLY A 100 -0.11 -76.24 -41.50
N ASN A 101 -1.03 -75.54 -40.83
CA ASN A 101 -0.74 -74.66 -39.70
C ASN A 101 0.42 -73.66 -39.98
N PRO A 102 0.21 -72.71 -40.91
CA PRO A 102 1.25 -71.79 -41.35
C PRO A 102 1.75 -70.90 -40.19
N VAL A 103 3.07 -70.63 -40.17
CA VAL A 103 3.69 -69.70 -39.23
C VAL A 103 3.13 -68.30 -39.44
N THR A 104 2.48 -67.75 -38.40
CA THR A 104 1.93 -66.40 -38.41
C THR A 104 2.96 -65.40 -37.86
N CYS A 105 3.41 -64.48 -38.70
CA CYS A 105 4.36 -63.44 -38.31
C CYS A 105 3.63 -62.18 -37.82
N ALA A 106 3.52 -62.01 -36.51
CA ALA A 106 2.98 -60.78 -35.93
C ALA A 106 3.96 -59.61 -36.13
N PRO A 107 3.46 -58.36 -36.25
CA PRO A 107 4.32 -57.17 -36.20
C PRO A 107 5.17 -57.14 -34.93
N LEU A 108 6.43 -56.70 -35.03
CA LEU A 108 7.31 -56.57 -33.86
C LEU A 108 6.83 -55.48 -32.89
N ASP A 109 6.39 -54.36 -33.42
CA ASP A 109 5.89 -53.20 -32.68
C ASP A 109 4.96 -52.35 -33.58
N GLN A 110 4.52 -51.18 -33.11
CA GLN A 110 3.62 -50.28 -33.84
C GLN A 110 4.22 -49.70 -35.14
N CYS A 111 5.55 -49.73 -35.29
CA CYS A 111 6.28 -49.25 -36.46
C CYS A 111 6.78 -50.35 -37.38
N HIS A 112 6.30 -51.57 -37.19
CA HIS A 112 6.49 -52.69 -38.09
C HIS A 112 5.13 -53.24 -38.52
N VAL A 113 5.09 -53.91 -39.66
CA VAL A 113 3.89 -54.62 -40.13
C VAL A 113 4.10 -56.12 -40.07
N ALA A 114 3.03 -56.89 -40.23
CA ALA A 114 3.11 -58.34 -40.22
C ALA A 114 4.09 -58.81 -41.30
N GLY A 115 5.07 -59.61 -40.88
CA GLY A 115 6.08 -60.15 -41.77
C GLY A 115 5.59 -61.33 -42.61
N THR A 116 6.46 -61.78 -43.51
CA THR A 116 6.35 -63.04 -44.22
C THR A 116 7.37 -64.03 -43.66
N CYS A 117 6.95 -65.27 -43.50
CA CYS A 117 7.85 -66.35 -43.09
C CYS A 117 8.66 -66.82 -44.29
N ASN A 118 9.98 -66.99 -44.12
CA ASN A 118 10.86 -67.55 -45.14
C ASN A 118 10.81 -69.10 -45.10
N PRO A 119 10.37 -69.77 -46.20
CA PRO A 119 10.22 -71.23 -46.24
C PRO A 119 11.50 -72.04 -45.95
N GLY A 120 12.69 -71.48 -46.21
CA GLY A 120 13.96 -72.16 -46.02
C GLY A 120 14.58 -72.02 -44.63
N THR A 121 14.14 -71.04 -43.82
CA THR A 121 14.70 -70.77 -42.48
C THR A 121 13.65 -70.77 -41.37
N GLY A 122 12.35 -70.71 -41.69
CA GLY A 122 11.26 -70.58 -40.72
C GLY A 122 11.23 -69.23 -40.00
N THR A 123 12.06 -68.27 -40.42
CA THR A 123 12.18 -66.95 -39.78
C THR A 123 11.23 -65.95 -40.43
N CYS A 124 10.54 -65.17 -39.59
CA CYS A 124 9.77 -64.01 -40.04
C CYS A 124 10.71 -62.85 -40.37
N ASP A 125 10.47 -62.18 -41.50
CA ASP A 125 11.00 -60.83 -41.69
C ASP A 125 10.23 -59.82 -40.83
N ASN A 126 10.77 -58.61 -40.69
CA ASN A 126 10.15 -57.54 -39.91
C ASN A 126 10.14 -56.24 -40.71
N PRO A 127 9.26 -56.14 -41.73
CA PRO A 127 9.16 -54.96 -42.57
C PRO A 127 8.70 -53.74 -41.76
N THR A 128 9.34 -52.59 -42.00
CA THR A 128 8.96 -51.32 -41.37
C THR A 128 7.60 -50.86 -41.88
N ALA A 129 6.76 -50.34 -40.98
CA ALA A 129 5.54 -49.63 -41.36
C ALA A 129 5.86 -48.39 -42.20
N PRO A 130 4.95 -47.94 -43.09
CA PRO A 130 5.15 -46.72 -43.86
C PRO A 130 5.47 -45.52 -42.96
N ASN A 131 6.39 -44.66 -43.43
CA ASN A 131 6.70 -43.42 -42.72
C ASN A 131 5.42 -42.57 -42.55
N GLY A 132 5.20 -42.03 -41.36
CA GLY A 132 3.97 -41.32 -41.02
C GLY A 132 2.86 -42.18 -40.40
N THR A 133 3.06 -43.51 -40.29
CA THR A 133 2.15 -44.36 -39.50
C THR A 133 2.12 -43.87 -38.05
N THR A 134 0.92 -43.72 -37.48
CA THR A 134 0.74 -43.29 -36.09
C THR A 134 1.31 -44.33 -35.14
N CYS A 135 2.09 -43.88 -34.16
CA CYS A 135 2.59 -44.71 -33.09
C CYS A 135 2.50 -43.94 -31.76
N ASN A 136 3.07 -44.47 -30.69
CA ASN A 136 3.23 -43.79 -29.41
C ASN A 136 4.64 -44.03 -28.88
N ASP A 137 5.43 -42.98 -28.68
CA ASP A 137 6.82 -43.06 -28.23
C ASP A 137 6.95 -43.04 -26.69
N GLY A 138 5.83 -42.93 -25.97
CA GLY A 138 5.75 -42.84 -24.52
C GLY A 138 6.01 -41.46 -23.94
N ASN A 139 6.25 -40.44 -24.78
CA ASN A 139 6.53 -39.07 -24.36
C ASN A 139 5.26 -38.20 -24.44
N LEU A 140 4.69 -37.84 -23.30
CA LEU A 140 3.50 -36.97 -23.26
C LEU A 140 3.79 -35.51 -23.68
N CYS A 141 5.05 -35.16 -23.94
CA CYS A 141 5.45 -33.86 -24.47
C CYS A 141 5.49 -33.80 -26.00
N THR A 142 5.12 -34.87 -26.70
CA THR A 142 4.92 -34.88 -28.15
C THR A 142 3.45 -35.10 -28.44
N GLN A 143 2.89 -34.27 -29.34
CA GLN A 143 1.46 -34.27 -29.62
C GLN A 143 1.09 -35.19 -30.79
N THR A 144 2.09 -35.59 -31.58
CA THR A 144 1.90 -36.47 -32.73
C THR A 144 3.13 -37.36 -32.87
N ASP A 145 2.98 -38.67 -32.67
CA ASP A 145 4.10 -39.60 -32.84
C ASP A 145 3.92 -40.39 -34.13
N THR A 146 5.00 -40.44 -34.91
CA THR A 146 4.98 -41.10 -36.22
C THR A 146 6.20 -41.99 -36.41
N CYS A 147 5.97 -43.11 -37.09
CA CYS A 147 7.03 -44.02 -37.47
C CYS A 147 7.90 -43.36 -38.54
N THR A 148 9.22 -43.39 -38.33
CA THR A 148 10.23 -43.04 -39.33
C THR A 148 11.29 -44.13 -39.34
N ALA A 149 11.44 -44.81 -40.48
CA ALA A 149 12.42 -45.88 -40.66
C ALA A 149 12.37 -46.98 -39.57
N GLY A 150 11.16 -47.40 -39.17
CA GLY A 150 10.96 -48.46 -38.16
C GLY A 150 11.07 -48.02 -36.71
N SER A 151 11.33 -46.73 -36.43
CA SER A 151 11.34 -46.17 -35.06
C SER A 151 10.18 -45.21 -34.86
N CYS A 152 9.55 -45.27 -33.68
CA CYS A 152 8.54 -44.29 -33.31
C CYS A 152 9.22 -43.01 -32.80
N GLY A 153 9.01 -41.89 -33.48
CA GLY A 153 9.52 -40.60 -33.07
C GLY A 153 8.39 -39.61 -32.80
N GLY A 154 8.44 -38.95 -31.65
CA GLY A 154 7.50 -37.89 -31.32
C GLY A 154 7.77 -36.60 -32.09
N GLY A 155 6.68 -35.99 -32.54
CA GLY A 155 6.64 -34.73 -33.26
C GLY A 155 5.67 -33.74 -32.59
N ASN A 156 5.68 -32.49 -33.08
CA ASN A 156 4.87 -31.40 -32.53
C ASN A 156 5.02 -31.25 -31.00
N PRO A 157 6.22 -30.86 -30.51
CA PRO A 157 6.50 -30.79 -29.09
C PRO A 157 5.59 -29.79 -28.37
N VAL A 158 5.18 -30.12 -27.15
CA VAL A 158 4.41 -29.23 -26.27
C VAL A 158 5.23 -27.99 -25.93
N THR A 159 4.73 -26.83 -26.32
CA THR A 159 5.36 -25.53 -26.05
C THR A 159 4.85 -24.96 -24.73
N CYS A 160 5.73 -24.82 -23.75
CA CYS A 160 5.39 -24.25 -22.44
C CYS A 160 5.64 -22.74 -22.43
N ALA A 161 4.60 -21.96 -22.70
CA ALA A 161 4.67 -20.50 -22.56
C ALA A 161 4.77 -20.09 -21.08
N PRO A 162 5.38 -18.93 -20.78
CA PRO A 162 5.34 -18.37 -19.43
C PRO A 162 3.89 -18.21 -18.93
N LEU A 163 3.62 -18.54 -17.66
CA LEU A 163 2.29 -18.35 -17.06
C LEU A 163 1.88 -16.88 -17.01
N ASP A 164 2.82 -16.01 -16.64
CA ASP A 164 2.65 -14.57 -16.52
C ASP A 164 4.02 -13.87 -16.67
N GLN A 165 4.08 -12.55 -16.43
CA GLN A 165 5.30 -11.75 -16.55
C GLN A 165 6.37 -12.10 -15.50
N CYS A 166 6.01 -12.80 -14.43
CA CYS A 166 6.89 -13.24 -13.35
C CYS A 166 7.21 -14.73 -13.39
N HIS A 167 6.93 -15.38 -14.51
CA HIS A 167 7.41 -16.71 -14.82
C HIS A 167 8.15 -16.70 -16.16
N VAL A 168 9.03 -17.66 -16.36
CA VAL A 168 9.70 -17.86 -17.66
C VAL A 168 9.12 -19.09 -18.35
N ALA A 169 9.45 -19.25 -19.63
CA ALA A 169 9.01 -20.42 -20.39
C ALA A 169 9.49 -21.69 -19.70
N GLY A 170 8.55 -22.59 -19.43
CA GLY A 170 8.82 -23.85 -18.78
C GLY A 170 9.37 -24.93 -19.70
N THR A 171 9.63 -26.09 -19.13
CA THR A 171 9.90 -27.34 -19.83
C THR A 171 8.76 -28.33 -19.57
N CYS A 172 8.39 -29.08 -20.60
CA CYS A 172 7.39 -30.13 -20.46
C CYS A 172 8.04 -31.39 -19.86
N SER A 173 7.36 -32.03 -18.90
CA SER A 173 7.78 -33.29 -18.29
C SER A 173 7.28 -34.51 -19.10
N PRO A 174 8.17 -35.34 -19.68
CA PRO A 174 7.78 -36.45 -20.58
C PRO A 174 6.80 -37.45 -19.98
N GLY A 175 6.84 -37.67 -18.67
CA GLY A 175 5.97 -38.64 -17.98
C GLY A 175 4.58 -38.11 -17.59
N THR A 176 4.36 -36.79 -17.64
CA THR A 176 3.08 -36.18 -17.23
C THR A 176 2.46 -35.27 -18.30
N GLY A 177 3.23 -34.80 -19.28
CA GLY A 177 2.80 -33.81 -20.26
C GLY A 177 2.57 -32.41 -19.65
N LEU A 178 2.91 -32.23 -18.36
CA LEU A 178 2.73 -30.98 -17.65
C LEU A 178 3.96 -30.09 -17.83
N CYS A 179 3.72 -28.80 -18.04
CA CYS A 179 4.74 -27.77 -18.02
C CYS A 179 5.11 -27.44 -16.57
N ASP A 180 6.41 -27.38 -16.28
CA ASP A 180 6.86 -26.62 -15.12
C ASP A 180 6.63 -25.12 -15.36
N ASN A 181 6.57 -24.34 -14.28
CA ASN A 181 6.39 -22.90 -14.35
C ASN A 181 7.44 -22.22 -13.48
N PRO A 182 8.71 -22.18 -13.93
CA PRO A 182 9.81 -21.59 -13.19
C PRO A 182 9.58 -20.08 -13.00
N THR A 183 9.84 -19.60 -11.78
CA THR A 183 9.75 -18.18 -11.44
C THR A 183 10.82 -17.39 -12.20
N ALA A 184 10.43 -16.22 -12.73
CA ALA A 184 11.39 -15.26 -13.25
C ALA A 184 12.32 -14.76 -12.14
N PRO A 185 13.56 -14.32 -12.46
CA PRO A 185 14.47 -13.75 -11.47
C PRO A 185 13.84 -12.58 -10.71
N ASP A 186 14.09 -12.50 -9.41
CA ASP A 186 13.66 -11.37 -8.59
C ASP A 186 14.20 -10.06 -9.18
N GLY A 187 13.36 -9.03 -9.23
CA GLY A 187 13.67 -7.73 -9.85
C GLY A 187 13.33 -7.62 -11.34
N THR A 188 12.90 -8.70 -11.99
CA THR A 188 12.37 -8.64 -13.37
C THR A 188 11.17 -7.67 -13.42
N SER A 189 11.14 -6.76 -14.39
CA SER A 189 10.05 -5.79 -14.52
C SER A 189 8.72 -6.46 -14.86
N CYS A 190 7.64 -6.06 -14.20
CA CYS A 190 6.29 -6.54 -14.47
C CYS A 190 5.26 -5.40 -14.29
N THR A 191 3.98 -5.67 -14.59
CA THR A 191 2.88 -4.73 -14.37
C THR A 191 1.66 -5.39 -13.75
N VAL A 192 0.95 -4.66 -12.88
CA VAL A 192 -0.40 -5.00 -12.42
C VAL A 192 -1.34 -3.89 -12.90
N GLY A 193 -2.06 -4.15 -13.98
CA GLY A 193 -2.81 -3.08 -14.67
C GLY A 193 -1.88 -2.08 -15.33
N VAL A 194 -1.92 -0.82 -14.90
CA VAL A 194 -1.02 0.26 -15.38
C VAL A 194 0.18 0.50 -14.46
N ASP A 195 0.20 -0.11 -13.28
CA ASP A 195 1.22 0.17 -12.26
C ASP A 195 2.47 -0.68 -12.51
N PRO A 196 3.66 -0.07 -12.63
CA PRO A 196 4.92 -0.79 -12.79
C PRO A 196 5.29 -1.47 -11.46
N GLY A 197 5.67 -2.74 -11.56
CA GLY A 197 6.13 -3.57 -10.46
C GLY A 197 7.41 -4.32 -10.82
N SER A 198 7.87 -5.13 -9.87
CA SER A 198 8.97 -6.07 -10.05
C SER A 198 8.58 -7.44 -9.53
N CYS A 199 9.11 -8.49 -10.14
CA CYS A 199 8.85 -9.85 -9.71
C CYS A 199 9.60 -10.13 -8.39
N SER A 200 8.90 -10.73 -7.45
CA SER A 200 9.47 -11.28 -6.22
C SER A 200 8.81 -12.62 -5.93
N ALA A 201 9.61 -13.69 -5.91
CA ALA A 201 9.15 -15.07 -5.68
C ALA A 201 7.96 -15.48 -6.58
N GLY A 202 8.02 -15.14 -7.88
CA GLY A 202 6.99 -15.47 -8.86
C GLY A 202 5.74 -14.59 -8.83
N THR A 203 5.70 -13.56 -7.98
CA THR A 203 4.58 -12.61 -7.91
C THR A 203 5.02 -11.23 -8.35
N CYS A 204 4.19 -10.54 -9.14
CA CYS A 204 4.44 -9.14 -9.47
C CYS A 204 4.09 -8.25 -8.26
N VAL A 205 5.09 -7.60 -7.67
CA VAL A 205 4.91 -6.71 -6.52
C VAL A 205 5.16 -5.26 -6.90
N ILE A 206 4.30 -4.35 -6.44
CA ILE A 206 4.44 -2.91 -6.66
C ILE A 206 5.21 -2.32 -5.48
N ALA A 207 6.37 -1.71 -5.75
CA ALA A 207 7.12 -1.02 -4.72
C ALA A 207 6.39 0.27 -4.28
N PRO A 208 6.34 0.57 -2.98
CA PRO A 208 5.80 1.83 -2.51
C PRO A 208 6.61 3.02 -3.03
N GLN A 209 5.91 4.08 -3.38
CA GLN A 209 6.43 5.37 -3.85
C GLN A 209 5.73 6.48 -3.10
N VAL A 210 6.47 7.51 -2.71
CA VAL A 210 5.89 8.73 -2.13
C VAL A 210 5.27 9.55 -3.26
N THR A 211 3.95 9.69 -3.26
CA THR A 211 3.18 10.42 -4.29
C THR A 211 2.96 11.89 -3.92
N GLY A 212 3.08 12.22 -2.64
CA GLY A 212 2.98 13.60 -2.17
C GLY A 212 3.41 13.74 -0.73
N VAL A 213 3.90 14.93 -0.39
CA VAL A 213 4.14 15.36 0.99
C VAL A 213 3.51 16.73 1.20
N SER A 214 2.97 16.94 2.40
CA SER A 214 2.56 18.26 2.87
C SER A 214 3.24 18.52 4.21
N PRO A 215 3.90 19.68 4.40
CA PRO A 215 4.09 20.76 3.44
C PRO A 215 4.90 20.34 2.20
N ILE A 216 4.59 20.95 1.05
CA ILE A 216 5.30 20.68 -0.21
C ILE A 216 6.74 21.23 -0.16
N ASP A 217 7.62 20.71 -1.01
CA ASP A 217 8.99 21.22 -1.14
C ASP A 217 9.01 22.69 -1.58
N ALA A 218 9.95 23.45 -1.05
CA ALA A 218 10.09 24.90 -1.15
C ALA A 218 8.89 25.75 -0.63
N ALA A 219 7.95 25.16 0.12
CA ALA A 219 6.88 25.93 0.73
C ALA A 219 7.42 26.97 1.71
N THR A 220 6.85 28.18 1.70
CA THR A 220 7.12 29.23 2.68
C THR A 220 5.80 29.63 3.34
N GLY A 221 5.87 30.30 4.50
CA GLY A 221 4.65 30.67 5.21
C GLY A 221 3.95 29.48 5.87
N VAL A 222 4.67 28.39 6.12
CA VAL A 222 4.09 27.19 6.76
C VAL A 222 3.88 27.47 8.25
N ALA A 223 2.66 27.34 8.73
CA ALA A 223 2.38 27.50 10.15
C ALA A 223 3.20 26.51 11.00
N THR A 224 3.74 26.97 12.14
CA THR A 224 4.45 26.10 13.11
C THR A 224 3.58 24.96 13.67
N SER A 225 2.26 25.11 13.53
CA SER A 225 1.21 24.14 13.88
C SER A 225 1.00 23.02 12.87
N THR A 226 1.60 23.13 11.68
CA THR A 226 1.28 22.27 10.55
C THR A 226 1.63 20.81 10.85
N VAL A 227 0.67 19.93 10.63
CA VAL A 227 0.91 18.48 10.59
C VAL A 227 1.57 18.10 9.28
N ILE A 228 2.40 17.06 9.32
CA ILE A 228 3.10 16.55 8.14
C ILE A 228 2.31 15.37 7.60
N THR A 229 1.98 15.39 6.31
CA THR A 229 1.31 14.26 5.65
C THR A 229 2.21 13.66 4.57
N VAL A 230 2.22 12.34 4.47
CA VAL A 230 2.97 11.59 3.45
C VAL A 230 2.00 10.64 2.76
N ALA A 231 1.80 10.82 1.46
CA ALA A 231 0.95 9.98 0.62
C ALA A 231 1.81 8.96 -0.13
N PHE A 232 1.31 7.73 -0.22
CA PHE A 232 1.92 6.62 -0.92
C PHE A 232 1.01 6.11 -2.04
N ASN A 233 1.58 5.52 -3.09
CA ASN A 233 0.82 4.89 -4.18
C ASN A 233 0.15 3.56 -3.79
N VAL A 234 0.54 2.96 -2.65
CA VAL A 234 0.03 1.68 -2.16
C VAL A 234 -0.19 1.72 -0.65
N PRO A 235 -1.03 0.84 -0.08
CA PRO A 235 -1.16 0.68 1.36
C PRO A 235 0.17 0.30 2.04
N MET A 236 0.52 1.03 3.10
CA MET A 236 1.75 0.86 3.84
C MET A 236 1.60 -0.08 5.04
N ASN A 237 2.69 -0.77 5.41
CA ASN A 237 2.75 -1.48 6.68
C ASN A 237 3.06 -0.49 7.80
N ILE A 238 2.04 -0.19 8.61
CA ILE A 238 2.09 0.77 9.71
C ILE A 238 3.24 0.49 10.69
N SER A 239 3.59 -0.78 10.94
CA SER A 239 4.67 -1.11 11.88
C SER A 239 6.06 -0.71 11.38
N THR A 240 6.21 -0.48 10.07
CA THR A 240 7.46 -0.04 9.45
C THR A 240 7.57 1.47 9.37
N LEU A 241 6.45 2.20 9.53
CA LEU A 241 6.38 3.65 9.57
C LEU A 241 6.77 4.16 10.97
N THR A 242 8.08 4.19 11.21
CA THR A 242 8.66 4.57 12.49
C THR A 242 9.15 6.01 12.47
N VAL A 243 9.07 6.68 13.62
CA VAL A 243 9.55 8.05 13.83
C VAL A 243 10.43 8.11 15.07
N LYS A 244 11.25 9.16 15.19
CA LYS A 244 11.90 9.51 16.45
C LYS A 244 10.86 10.18 17.37
N SER A 245 10.54 9.58 18.50
CA SER A 245 9.49 10.06 19.41
C SER A 245 10.01 10.91 20.59
N THR A 246 11.33 11.03 20.74
CA THR A 246 11.98 11.78 21.82
C THR A 246 12.95 12.81 21.27
N LEU A 247 12.93 14.02 21.85
CA LEU A 247 13.84 15.08 21.48
C LEU A 247 15.17 14.85 22.21
N ASP A 248 16.15 14.32 21.50
CA ASP A 248 17.51 14.10 22.00
C ASP A 248 18.54 14.52 20.94
N SER A 249 19.78 14.76 21.38
CA SER A 249 20.90 15.12 20.49
C SER A 249 21.48 13.94 19.71
N GLY A 250 20.82 12.78 19.74
CA GLY A 250 21.21 11.60 18.99
C GLY A 250 20.89 11.73 17.49
N PRO A 251 21.51 10.89 16.66
CA PRO A 251 21.34 10.94 15.21
C PRO A 251 19.87 10.77 14.80
N CYS A 252 19.50 11.36 13.67
CA CYS A 252 18.18 11.14 13.10
C CYS A 252 17.91 9.63 12.86
N SER A 253 16.72 9.16 13.20
CA SER A 253 16.32 7.75 13.09
C SER A 253 14.83 7.62 12.77
N GLY A 254 14.40 6.40 12.46
CA GLY A 254 13.05 6.11 11.96
C GLY A 254 12.98 6.11 10.44
N SER A 255 11.86 5.59 9.92
CA SER A 255 11.58 5.57 8.49
C SER A 255 10.99 6.87 7.96
N ILE A 256 10.35 7.67 8.84
CA ILE A 256 9.87 9.01 8.55
C ILE A 256 10.65 9.99 9.42
N GLN A 257 11.32 10.94 8.77
CA GLN A 257 12.28 11.84 9.37
C GLN A 257 11.95 13.28 9.02
N VAL A 258 12.06 14.18 10.00
CA VAL A 258 11.82 15.62 9.85
C VAL A 258 12.95 16.35 10.55
N SER A 259 13.65 17.22 9.83
CA SER A 259 14.89 17.84 10.31
C SER A 259 15.07 19.25 9.76
N ASP A 260 15.62 20.14 10.57
CA ASP A 260 16.06 21.50 10.21
C ASP A 260 17.59 21.62 10.03
N ASP A 261 18.34 20.53 10.20
CA ASP A 261 19.80 20.49 10.17
C ASP A 261 20.38 19.51 9.12
N ASN A 262 19.59 19.21 8.09
CA ASN A 262 19.91 18.23 7.03
C ASN A 262 20.11 16.80 7.55
N PHE A 263 19.22 16.36 8.44
CA PHE A 263 19.14 15.02 9.01
C PHE A 263 20.35 14.60 9.84
N VAL A 264 21.12 15.57 10.35
CA VAL A 264 22.13 15.30 11.40
C VAL A 264 21.38 14.89 12.67
N THR A 265 20.38 15.67 13.04
CA THR A 265 19.36 15.34 14.03
C THR A 265 17.97 15.43 13.41
N CYS A 266 16.95 14.97 14.13
CA CYS A 266 15.56 15.12 13.73
C CYS A 266 14.73 15.47 14.94
N ILE A 267 13.66 16.24 14.69
CA ILE A 267 12.70 16.60 15.74
C ILE A 267 11.95 15.35 16.21
N ALA A 268 11.37 15.47 17.41
CA ALA A 268 10.46 14.46 17.91
C ALA A 268 9.10 14.58 17.23
N LEU A 269 8.53 13.43 16.88
CA LEU A 269 7.27 13.29 16.16
C LEU A 269 6.33 12.34 16.89
N GLY A 270 5.04 12.63 16.85
CA GLY A 270 3.99 11.70 17.23
C GLY A 270 3.92 10.50 16.29
N ALA A 271 3.36 9.39 16.78
CA ALA A 271 3.18 8.19 15.97
C ALA A 271 2.35 8.49 14.70
N PRO A 272 2.73 7.99 13.51
CA PRO A 272 1.96 8.20 12.29
C PRO A 272 0.53 7.65 12.43
N VAL A 273 -0.46 8.47 12.08
CA VAL A 273 -1.87 8.09 11.99
C VAL A 273 -2.20 7.81 10.52
N MET A 274 -2.67 6.60 10.23
CA MET A 274 -2.96 6.16 8.86
C MET A 274 -4.41 6.38 8.47
N SER A 275 -4.63 6.74 7.20
CA SER A 275 -5.94 6.93 6.59
C SER A 275 -5.91 6.55 5.11
N ALA A 276 -7.03 6.72 4.40
CA ALA A 276 -7.16 6.41 2.97
C ALA A 276 -6.73 4.96 2.61
N GLY A 277 -7.15 3.98 3.41
CA GLY A 277 -6.76 2.58 3.22
C GLY A 277 -5.26 2.34 3.41
N ASP A 278 -4.69 2.95 4.47
CA ASP A 278 -3.27 2.90 4.84
C ASP A 278 -2.30 3.47 3.81
N SER A 279 -2.78 4.31 2.89
CA SER A 279 -1.94 4.99 1.88
C SER A 279 -1.57 6.42 2.26
N LEU A 280 -2.18 7.01 3.30
CA LEU A 280 -1.90 8.38 3.76
C LEU A 280 -1.51 8.38 5.24
N ALA A 281 -0.25 8.72 5.52
CA ALA A 281 0.27 8.91 6.87
C ALA A 281 0.16 10.38 7.29
N THR A 282 -0.42 10.65 8.47
CA THR A 282 -0.44 11.98 9.11
C THR A 282 0.42 11.94 10.38
N ILE A 283 1.35 12.87 10.50
CA ILE A 283 2.36 12.92 11.55
C ILE A 283 2.28 14.29 12.24
N THR A 284 2.11 14.28 13.55
CA THR A 284 2.07 15.51 14.36
C THR A 284 3.45 15.75 14.97
N PRO A 285 4.11 16.89 14.69
CA PRO A 285 5.32 17.29 15.39
C PRO A 285 5.09 17.40 16.91
N ALA A 286 6.01 16.91 17.72
CA ALA A 286 5.92 16.96 19.19
C ALA A 286 7.32 17.18 19.81
N PRO A 287 7.74 18.42 20.11
CA PRO A 287 6.96 19.67 20.10
C PRO A 287 6.63 20.18 18.68
N GLY A 288 5.78 21.20 18.58
CA GLY A 288 5.49 21.89 17.32
C GLY A 288 6.76 22.37 16.60
N LEU A 289 6.65 22.68 15.31
CA LEU A 289 7.78 23.08 14.49
C LEU A 289 8.34 24.42 15.01
N SER A 290 9.67 24.58 15.01
CA SER A 290 10.28 25.85 15.41
C SER A 290 9.99 26.95 14.40
N PHE A 291 9.82 28.18 14.87
CA PHE A 291 9.60 29.35 14.03
C PHE A 291 10.83 29.65 13.13
N GLY A 292 10.58 30.20 11.94
CA GLY A 292 11.61 30.72 11.03
C GLY A 292 12.59 29.66 10.55
N SER A 293 12.25 28.38 10.75
CA SER A 293 13.14 27.25 10.53
C SER A 293 12.79 26.59 9.21
N ASN A 294 13.82 26.13 8.48
CA ASN A 294 13.63 25.38 7.25
C ASN A 294 13.70 23.87 7.56
N PHE A 295 12.58 23.18 7.49
CA PHE A 295 12.47 21.74 7.75
C PHE A 295 12.44 20.94 6.46
N LYS A 296 13.05 19.76 6.47
CA LYS A 296 13.00 18.77 5.39
C LYS A 296 12.36 17.48 5.86
N VAL A 297 11.53 16.89 5.02
CA VAL A 297 10.98 15.54 5.21
C VAL A 297 11.79 14.52 4.42
N LYS A 298 12.08 13.38 5.05
CA LYS A 298 12.72 12.23 4.42
C LYS A 298 12.02 10.93 4.79
N ILE A 299 11.81 10.08 3.79
CA ILE A 299 11.27 8.73 3.94
C ILE A 299 12.33 7.73 3.50
N THR A 300 12.74 6.85 4.41
CA THR A 300 13.82 5.89 4.14
C THR A 300 13.28 4.60 3.54
N THR A 301 14.17 3.76 3.03
CA THR A 301 13.85 2.42 2.52
C THR A 301 13.43 1.43 3.62
N ALA A 302 13.44 1.84 4.89
CA ALA A 302 12.88 1.04 5.98
C ALA A 302 11.34 1.02 5.96
N ALA A 303 10.69 2.01 5.33
CA ALA A 303 9.25 1.99 5.12
C ALA A 303 8.88 0.93 4.07
N GLN A 304 7.90 0.09 4.39
CA GLN A 304 7.47 -1.02 3.54
C GLN A 304 5.96 -1.01 3.34
N ASN A 305 5.50 -1.56 2.22
CA ASN A 305 4.09 -1.83 2.00
C ASN A 305 3.60 -3.03 2.84
N SER A 306 2.30 -3.31 2.81
CA SER A 306 1.70 -4.46 3.52
C SER A 306 2.25 -5.84 3.09
N LEU A 307 2.94 -5.91 1.95
CA LEU A 307 3.60 -7.11 1.43
C LEU A 307 5.10 -7.19 1.81
N GLY A 308 5.61 -6.24 2.59
CA GLY A 308 7.01 -6.20 3.02
C GLY A 308 7.99 -5.61 1.98
N VAL A 309 7.48 -5.04 0.89
CA VAL A 309 8.32 -4.42 -0.15
C VAL A 309 8.70 -3.00 0.28
N ALA A 310 9.99 -2.73 0.31
CA ALA A 310 10.56 -1.42 0.64
C ALA A 310 10.44 -0.40 -0.51
N LEU A 311 10.58 0.89 -0.19
CA LEU A 311 10.82 1.91 -1.21
C LEU A 311 12.10 1.57 -2.00
N MET A 312 12.07 1.77 -3.32
CA MET A 312 13.25 1.54 -4.18
C MET A 312 14.42 2.47 -3.85
N SER A 313 14.11 3.71 -3.47
CA SER A 313 15.07 4.71 -3.05
C SER A 313 14.45 5.57 -1.95
N PRO A 314 15.25 6.16 -1.05
CA PRO A 314 14.71 7.12 -0.10
C PRO A 314 14.11 8.32 -0.82
N PHE A 315 13.01 8.84 -0.29
CA PHE A 315 12.47 10.14 -0.67
C PHE A 315 13.07 11.20 0.26
N GLU A 316 13.49 12.33 -0.29
CA GLU A 316 14.00 13.46 0.49
C GLU A 316 13.60 14.76 -0.21
N GLN A 317 13.05 15.70 0.56
CA GLN A 317 12.78 17.05 0.06
C GLN A 317 14.10 17.81 -0.22
N PRO A 318 14.34 18.27 -1.46
CA PRO A 318 15.55 19.02 -1.80
C PRO A 318 15.71 20.33 -1.04
N ALA A 319 14.64 21.14 -0.97
CA ALA A 319 14.64 22.48 -0.39
C ALA A 319 13.96 22.56 0.98
N GLY A 320 13.09 21.59 1.32
CA GLY A 320 12.31 21.60 2.54
C GLY A 320 11.21 22.65 2.52
N PHE A 321 10.74 23.07 3.69
CA PHE A 321 9.72 24.09 3.84
C PHE A 321 10.08 25.02 5.01
N THR A 322 9.75 26.30 4.88
CA THR A 322 10.09 27.32 5.87
C THR A 322 8.86 27.71 6.67
N THR A 323 8.98 27.60 7.99
CA THR A 323 7.90 27.93 8.91
C THR A 323 7.82 29.43 9.20
N VAL A 324 6.60 29.91 9.46
CA VAL A 324 6.32 31.25 9.99
C VAL A 324 5.38 31.14 11.19
N GLY A 325 5.32 32.21 11.98
CA GLY A 325 4.34 32.36 13.05
C GLY A 325 2.94 32.18 12.53
N ASP A 326 2.16 31.41 13.29
CA ASP A 326 0.78 31.11 12.98
C ASP A 326 -0.13 31.97 13.84
N LEU A 327 -1.24 32.47 13.29
CA LEU A 327 -2.35 33.04 14.06
C LEU A 327 -3.25 31.93 14.65
N SER A 328 -3.15 30.68 14.17
CA SER A 328 -3.95 29.55 14.62
C SER A 328 -3.43 28.94 15.95
N PRO A 329 -4.34 28.66 16.91
CA PRO A 329 -4.01 28.07 18.19
C PRO A 329 -3.58 26.60 18.03
N VAL A 330 -2.29 26.32 18.23
CA VAL A 330 -1.71 24.98 18.17
C VAL A 330 -1.98 24.21 19.46
N ASN A 331 -1.90 22.88 19.44
CA ASN A 331 -1.81 22.09 20.67
C ASN A 331 -0.49 22.43 21.40
N GLY A 332 -0.53 23.44 22.28
CA GLY A 332 0.56 23.81 23.19
C GLY A 332 1.49 24.97 22.77
N SER A 333 1.00 26.00 22.07
CA SER A 333 1.80 27.21 21.76
C SER A 333 1.80 28.22 22.91
N VAL A 334 2.79 28.14 23.80
CA VAL A 334 3.04 29.18 24.80
C VAL A 334 3.89 30.29 24.18
N VAL A 335 3.45 31.53 24.33
CA VAL A 335 4.14 32.74 23.85
C VAL A 335 4.39 33.70 25.01
N ILE A 336 5.35 34.61 24.85
CA ILE A 336 5.52 35.86 25.58
C ILE A 336 4.34 36.77 25.24
N SER A 337 3.50 37.08 26.21
CA SER A 337 2.34 37.95 26.03
C SER A 337 2.59 39.39 26.45
N GLN A 338 3.52 39.66 27.38
CA GLN A 338 3.84 41.02 27.79
C GLN A 338 5.25 41.10 28.38
N VAL A 339 5.95 42.21 28.13
CA VAL A 339 7.25 42.50 28.78
C VAL A 339 7.30 43.92 29.32
N TYR A 340 7.85 44.07 30.52
CA TYR A 340 8.05 45.35 31.19
C TYR A 340 9.37 45.31 31.98
N GLY A 341 10.28 46.23 31.67
CA GLY A 341 11.63 46.27 32.26
C GLY A 341 11.93 47.54 33.06
N ALA A 342 10.92 48.28 33.50
CA ALA A 342 11.09 49.56 34.20
C ALA A 342 10.64 49.54 35.68
N GLY A 343 10.51 48.35 36.27
CA GLY A 343 10.05 48.14 37.63
C GLY A 343 10.85 48.88 38.67
N GLY A 344 10.17 49.65 39.52
CA GLY A 344 10.82 50.37 40.62
C GLY A 344 11.63 51.60 40.21
N ASN A 345 11.68 51.93 38.91
CA ASN A 345 12.27 53.18 38.42
C ASN A 345 11.40 54.39 38.76
N MET A 346 11.95 55.60 38.63
CA MET A 346 11.18 56.82 38.82
C MET A 346 10.03 56.90 37.81
N GLY A 347 8.81 57.06 38.33
CA GLY A 347 7.59 57.08 37.52
C GLY A 347 7.09 55.70 37.07
N ALA A 348 7.68 54.61 37.59
CA ALA A 348 7.29 53.25 37.24
C ALA A 348 5.82 52.97 37.63
N SER A 349 5.06 52.37 36.70
CA SER A 349 3.71 51.87 37.00
C SER A 349 3.76 50.76 38.05
N HIS A 350 4.77 49.88 38.00
CA HIS A 350 4.92 48.76 38.92
C HIS A 350 6.28 48.70 39.60
N GLN A 351 6.32 48.04 40.75
CA GLN A 351 7.53 47.86 41.56
C GLN A 351 8.57 46.94 40.93
N HIS A 352 8.15 46.03 40.06
CA HIS A 352 9.01 44.99 39.51
C HIS A 352 8.89 44.92 37.99
N ASP A 353 10.00 44.57 37.36
CA ASP A 353 10.08 44.05 36.01
C ASP A 353 9.27 42.76 35.95
N PHE A 354 8.75 42.44 34.78
CA PHE A 354 8.08 41.16 34.57
C PHE A 354 8.08 40.74 33.10
N ILE A 355 7.92 39.43 32.94
CA ILE A 355 7.62 38.76 31.67
C ILE A 355 6.33 37.98 31.90
N GLU A 356 5.35 38.18 31.03
CA GLU A 356 4.09 37.45 31.04
C GLU A 356 4.08 36.48 29.87
N LEU A 357 3.62 35.26 30.11
CA LEU A 357 3.40 34.24 29.08
C LEU A 357 1.90 34.00 28.90
N HIS A 358 1.51 33.54 27.72
CA HIS A 358 0.15 33.13 27.39
C HIS A 358 0.16 31.80 26.65
N ASN A 359 -0.75 30.91 27.00
CA ASN A 359 -0.95 29.67 26.25
C ASN A 359 -2.05 29.89 25.22
N ARG A 360 -1.66 30.07 23.97
CA ARG A 360 -2.58 30.26 22.84
C ARG A 360 -3.27 28.95 22.44
N GLY A 361 -2.79 27.82 22.95
CA GLY A 361 -3.30 26.51 22.56
C GLY A 361 -4.60 26.09 23.22
N THR A 362 -5.10 24.94 22.78
CA THR A 362 -6.35 24.32 23.27
C THR A 362 -6.14 23.33 24.41
N THR A 363 -4.88 23.06 24.79
CA THR A 363 -4.50 22.12 25.85
C THR A 363 -3.58 22.80 26.87
N ALA A 364 -3.56 22.29 28.10
CA ALA A 364 -2.66 22.82 29.12
C ALA A 364 -1.21 22.46 28.80
N VAL A 365 -0.29 23.41 28.97
CA VAL A 365 1.16 23.22 28.71
C VAL A 365 1.93 23.21 30.02
N SER A 366 2.69 22.15 30.25
CA SER A 366 3.67 22.08 31.36
C SER A 366 4.90 22.91 31.01
N LEU A 367 5.33 23.76 31.95
CA LEU A 367 6.54 24.58 31.83
C LEU A 367 7.75 23.95 32.53
N ALA A 368 7.64 22.68 32.96
CA ALA A 368 8.74 21.99 33.62
C ALA A 368 9.96 21.90 32.70
N GLY A 369 11.10 22.42 33.16
CA GLY A 369 12.35 22.45 32.40
C GLY A 369 12.50 23.63 31.44
N TRP A 370 11.46 24.46 31.30
CA TRP A 370 11.49 25.68 30.48
C TRP A 370 12.09 26.86 31.25
N ALA A 371 12.45 27.92 30.53
CA ALA A 371 12.93 29.16 31.12
C ALA A 371 12.47 30.38 30.31
N VAL A 372 12.36 31.53 30.99
CA VAL A 372 12.52 32.81 30.30
C VAL A 372 13.96 33.26 30.44
N GLN A 373 14.52 33.78 29.36
CA GLN A 373 15.89 34.26 29.31
C GLN A 373 15.96 35.68 28.81
N TYR A 374 16.86 36.47 29.38
CA TYR A 374 17.04 37.89 29.05
C TYR A 374 18.48 38.19 28.67
N ALA A 375 18.65 39.04 27.67
CA ALA A 375 19.90 39.70 27.37
C ALA A 375 19.67 41.18 27.04
N ASN A 376 20.69 42.01 27.29
CA ASN A 376 20.71 43.39 26.80
C ASN A 376 20.70 43.39 25.24
N VAL A 377 20.29 44.50 24.61
CA VAL A 377 20.00 44.65 23.18
C VAL A 377 21.06 44.07 22.22
N THR A 378 22.33 44.08 22.60
CA THR A 378 23.45 43.50 21.82
C THR A 378 24.25 42.44 22.57
N GLY A 379 23.78 42.06 23.76
CA GLY A 379 24.43 41.08 24.62
C GLY A 379 24.37 39.66 24.04
N MET A 380 25.41 38.88 24.36
CA MET A 380 25.54 37.45 24.06
C MET A 380 25.38 36.57 25.31
N THR A 381 25.39 37.18 26.49
CA THR A 381 25.21 36.47 27.77
C THR A 381 23.76 36.60 28.21
N TRP A 382 23.12 35.46 28.40
CA TRP A 382 21.72 35.35 28.76
C TRP A 382 21.57 35.02 30.25
N GLN A 383 20.72 35.77 30.93
CA GLN A 383 20.29 35.50 32.30
C GLN A 383 19.03 34.64 32.26
N VAL A 384 18.89 33.71 33.20
CA VAL A 384 17.88 32.65 33.15
C VAL A 384 17.00 32.68 34.39
N THR A 385 15.68 32.71 34.20
CA THR A 385 14.68 32.40 35.22
C THR A 385 13.97 31.11 34.81
N SER A 386 14.20 30.03 35.57
CA SER A 386 13.53 28.75 35.33
C SER A 386 12.05 28.82 35.65
N LEU A 387 11.23 28.19 34.82
CA LEU A 387 9.78 28.13 34.96
C LEU A 387 9.34 26.84 35.67
N THR A 388 8.12 26.86 36.21
CA THR A 388 7.50 25.74 36.91
C THR A 388 6.00 25.68 36.63
N GLY A 389 5.34 24.58 37.00
CA GLY A 389 3.89 24.47 36.85
C GLY A 389 3.43 24.34 35.40
N SER A 390 2.23 24.84 35.11
CA SER A 390 1.59 24.73 33.80
C SER A 390 0.67 25.91 33.51
N ILE A 391 0.45 26.21 32.24
CA ILE A 391 -0.53 27.22 31.80
C ILE A 391 -1.74 26.51 31.20
N ALA A 392 -2.94 26.80 31.72
CA ALA A 392 -4.20 26.30 31.14
C ALA A 392 -4.41 26.85 29.71
N PRO A 393 -5.23 26.20 28.86
CA PRO A 393 -5.60 26.75 27.55
C PRO A 393 -6.13 28.17 27.70
N GLY A 394 -5.58 29.12 26.94
CA GLY A 394 -5.98 30.52 27.01
C GLY A 394 -5.57 31.26 28.29
N GLY A 395 -4.81 30.61 29.18
CA GLY A 395 -4.37 31.18 30.45
C GLY A 395 -3.12 32.05 30.32
N TYR A 396 -2.81 32.78 31.38
CA TYR A 396 -1.59 33.59 31.51
C TYR A 396 -0.67 33.06 32.61
N TYR A 397 0.59 33.45 32.56
CA TYR A 397 1.60 33.08 33.56
C TYR A 397 2.56 34.24 33.80
N LEU A 398 2.63 34.73 35.04
CA LEU A 398 3.39 35.92 35.40
C LEU A 398 4.74 35.56 36.04
N VAL A 399 5.82 35.94 35.37
CA VAL A 399 7.18 35.88 35.88
C VAL A 399 7.54 37.24 36.46
N ARG A 400 7.63 37.36 37.78
CA ARG A 400 8.20 38.57 38.41
C ARG A 400 9.72 38.55 38.28
N GLU A 401 10.32 39.67 37.94
CA GLU A 401 11.77 39.82 37.85
C GLU A 401 12.30 40.86 38.87
N ALA A 402 13.44 41.51 38.59
CA ALA A 402 14.02 42.50 39.50
C ALA A 402 13.09 43.71 39.72
N GLY A 403 13.35 44.52 40.74
CA GLY A 403 12.51 45.68 41.02
C GLY A 403 13.02 46.55 42.16
N GLY A 404 12.18 47.51 42.54
CA GLY A 404 12.42 48.48 43.61
C GLY A 404 11.13 48.82 44.37
N THR A 405 11.07 49.98 45.00
CA THR A 405 9.96 50.37 45.89
C THR A 405 8.95 51.34 45.26
N ILE A 406 9.16 51.75 44.00
CA ILE A 406 8.33 52.74 43.30
C ILE A 406 7.33 52.04 42.39
N GLY A 407 6.06 52.48 42.39
CA GLY A 407 4.96 51.88 41.63
C GLY A 407 4.07 50.98 42.48
N VAL A 408 3.02 50.42 41.88
CA VAL A 408 2.12 49.49 42.57
C VAL A 408 2.68 48.05 42.54
N PRO A 409 2.35 47.17 43.51
CA PRO A 409 2.73 45.77 43.45
C PRO A 409 2.18 45.10 42.17
N LEU A 410 2.86 44.06 41.69
CA LEU A 410 2.28 43.16 40.68
C LEU A 410 1.15 42.32 41.31
N PRO A 411 0.21 41.79 40.48
CA PRO A 411 -0.57 40.62 40.86
C PRO A 411 0.34 39.50 41.38
N THR A 412 -0.21 38.57 42.18
CA THR A 412 0.58 37.45 42.72
C THR A 412 1.28 36.71 41.57
N PRO A 413 2.62 36.72 41.51
CA PRO A 413 3.32 36.10 40.39
C PRO A 413 3.28 34.58 40.49
N ASP A 414 3.28 33.92 39.35
CA ASP A 414 3.31 32.46 39.26
C ASP A 414 4.72 31.92 39.55
N VAL A 415 5.75 32.68 39.19
CA VAL A 415 7.14 32.42 39.58
C VAL A 415 7.90 33.71 39.84
N ILE A 416 8.94 33.58 40.65
CA ILE A 416 9.81 34.68 41.05
C ILE A 416 11.20 34.45 40.46
N GLY A 417 11.59 35.32 39.53
CA GLY A 417 12.95 35.58 39.11
C GLY A 417 13.53 36.85 39.75
N THR A 418 14.74 37.20 39.33
CA THR A 418 15.50 38.35 39.84
C THR A 418 16.31 39.05 38.74
N ILE A 419 15.98 38.84 37.47
CA ILE A 419 16.68 39.39 36.32
C ILE A 419 16.45 40.92 36.25
N PRO A 420 17.49 41.77 36.29
CA PRO A 420 17.33 43.18 35.95
C PRO A 420 17.17 43.37 34.44
N MET A 421 16.01 43.90 34.03
CA MET A 421 15.69 44.12 32.62
C MET A 421 15.93 45.58 32.19
N GLY A 422 16.06 45.79 30.88
CA GLY A 422 16.24 47.13 30.31
C GLY A 422 14.94 47.91 30.25
N ALA A 423 14.90 49.12 30.80
CA ALA A 423 13.68 49.93 30.89
C ALA A 423 13.15 50.47 29.55
N SER A 424 13.99 50.53 28.51
CA SER A 424 13.64 51.12 27.21
C SER A 424 13.81 50.15 26.04
N SER A 425 14.88 49.35 26.06
CA SER A 425 15.19 48.36 25.02
C SER A 425 15.76 47.10 25.65
N LEU A 426 15.41 45.94 25.12
CA LEU A 426 15.75 44.61 25.66
C LEU A 426 15.57 43.49 24.64
N LYS A 427 16.00 42.28 25.01
CA LYS A 427 15.62 41.04 24.33
C LYS A 427 15.21 39.99 25.37
N VAL A 428 14.10 39.31 25.12
CA VAL A 428 13.64 38.19 25.95
C VAL A 428 13.33 37.00 25.05
N ALA A 429 13.78 35.82 25.45
CA ALA A 429 13.48 34.55 24.81
C ALA A 429 12.72 33.66 25.81
N LEU A 430 11.66 33.02 25.33
CA LEU A 430 11.07 31.87 25.99
C LEU A 430 11.75 30.61 25.43
N THR A 431 12.26 29.74 26.29
CA THR A 431 12.97 28.52 25.88
C THR A 431 12.38 27.28 26.53
N ASN A 432 12.37 26.17 25.79
CA ASN A 432 11.97 24.85 26.30
C ASN A 432 13.09 24.15 27.11
N THR A 433 14.15 24.89 27.43
CA THR A 433 15.31 24.46 28.23
C THR A 433 15.70 25.55 29.22
N ALA A 434 16.26 25.14 30.36
CA ALA A 434 16.87 26.04 31.33
C ALA A 434 18.38 26.29 31.08
N THR A 435 18.95 25.68 30.03
CA THR A 435 20.33 25.96 29.63
C THR A 435 20.42 27.36 29.06
N ALA A 436 21.37 28.15 29.56
CA ALA A 436 21.58 29.52 29.09
C ALA A 436 21.96 29.55 27.60
N LEU A 437 21.31 30.43 26.84
CA LEU A 437 21.65 30.72 25.45
C LEU A 437 23.03 31.41 25.37
N THR A 438 23.75 31.21 24.26
CA THR A 438 25.14 31.68 24.11
C THR A 438 25.41 32.56 22.88
N ASP A 439 24.40 32.79 22.04
CA ASP A 439 24.50 33.61 20.83
C ASP A 439 23.88 35.01 21.06
N ALA A 440 24.27 35.99 20.24
CA ALA A 440 23.62 37.28 20.13
C ALA A 440 22.18 37.17 19.60
N CYS A 441 21.94 36.28 18.63
CA CYS A 441 20.60 36.02 18.09
C CYS A 441 20.34 34.51 17.92
N PRO A 442 20.10 33.79 19.03
CA PRO A 442 19.81 32.37 18.97
C PRO A 442 18.43 32.16 18.34
N VAL A 443 18.40 31.56 17.16
CA VAL A 443 17.19 31.12 16.47
C VAL A 443 17.21 29.59 16.31
N GLY A 444 16.05 28.94 16.42
CA GLY A 444 15.90 27.49 16.26
C GLY A 444 16.14 26.63 17.52
N GLY A 445 15.79 25.34 17.41
CA GLY A 445 16.05 24.26 18.38
C GLY A 445 15.32 24.34 19.72
N SER A 446 15.68 25.32 20.56
CA SER A 446 15.21 25.43 21.95
C SER A 446 14.45 26.72 22.28
N VAL A 447 14.48 27.69 21.37
CA VAL A 447 13.69 28.94 21.46
C VAL A 447 12.26 28.66 21.02
N VAL A 448 11.31 28.97 21.90
CA VAL A 448 9.87 28.78 21.69
C VAL A 448 9.21 30.06 21.19
N ASP A 449 9.60 31.21 21.74
CA ASP A 449 9.13 32.53 21.34
C ASP A 449 10.21 33.57 21.70
N PHE A 450 10.26 34.69 20.98
CA PHE A 450 11.27 35.72 21.16
C PHE A 450 10.71 37.12 20.94
N ILE A 451 11.02 38.04 21.85
CA ILE A 451 10.75 39.47 21.67
C ILE A 451 12.02 40.30 21.71
N GLY A 452 12.23 41.10 20.66
CA GLY A 452 13.16 42.23 20.66
C GLY A 452 12.42 43.55 20.81
N VAL A 453 12.93 44.41 21.71
CA VAL A 453 12.34 45.73 22.01
C VAL A 453 13.35 46.82 21.68
N GLY A 454 12.90 47.80 20.90
CA GLY A 454 13.66 48.97 20.51
C GLY A 454 14.50 48.75 19.25
N PRO A 455 14.84 49.84 18.52
CA PRO A 455 15.46 49.76 17.20
C PRO A 455 16.91 49.21 17.21
N THR A 456 17.52 49.08 18.39
CA THR A 456 18.89 48.58 18.56
C THR A 456 18.95 47.12 19.01
N ALA A 457 17.81 46.47 19.23
CA ALA A 457 17.77 45.04 19.52
C ALA A 457 18.28 44.27 18.30
N ASN A 458 19.39 43.54 18.47
CA ASN A 458 20.02 42.78 17.38
C ASN A 458 19.45 41.36 17.22
N CYS A 459 18.34 41.06 17.89
CA CYS A 459 17.55 39.86 17.69
C CYS A 459 16.10 40.15 18.06
N ALA A 460 15.19 39.60 17.27
CA ALA A 460 13.73 39.70 17.39
C ALA A 460 13.11 38.64 16.48
N GLU A 461 11.85 38.31 16.69
CA GLU A 461 11.06 37.73 15.61
C GLU A 461 10.74 38.84 14.62
N GLY A 462 11.35 38.79 13.45
CA GLY A 462 11.22 39.85 12.45
C GLY A 462 11.78 41.18 12.92
N THR A 463 10.97 42.24 12.80
CA THR A 463 11.35 43.59 13.22
C THR A 463 11.02 43.79 14.71
N PRO A 464 11.95 44.33 15.53
CA PRO A 464 11.68 44.64 16.94
C PRO A 464 10.47 45.56 17.14
N THR A 465 9.78 45.41 18.28
CA THR A 465 8.71 46.34 18.68
C THR A 465 9.29 47.67 19.18
N ALA A 466 8.42 48.67 19.38
CA ALA A 466 8.82 50.01 19.81
C ALA A 466 9.44 50.03 21.22
N VAL A 467 10.14 51.12 21.54
CA VAL A 467 10.80 51.30 22.84
C VAL A 467 9.78 51.41 23.99
N LEU A 468 10.17 50.93 25.17
CA LEU A 468 9.40 51.03 26.40
C LEU A 468 9.77 52.26 27.23
N GLY A 469 9.09 52.40 28.36
CA GLY A 469 9.32 53.45 29.34
C GLY A 469 8.71 53.09 30.70
N PRO A 470 8.83 53.98 31.69
CA PRO A 470 8.40 53.70 33.06
C PRO A 470 6.90 53.36 33.18
N THR A 471 6.07 53.86 32.27
CA THR A 471 4.62 53.58 32.26
C THR A 471 4.16 52.72 31.09
N LEU A 472 5.10 52.13 30.32
CA LEU A 472 4.81 51.44 29.07
C LEU A 472 5.35 50.01 29.07
N SER A 473 4.54 49.07 28.60
CA SER A 473 4.91 47.67 28.35
C SER A 473 4.60 47.32 26.89
N ALA A 474 5.32 46.34 26.34
CA ALA A 474 4.96 45.75 25.06
C ALA A 474 3.99 44.61 25.34
N SER A 475 2.76 44.71 24.85
CA SER A 475 1.71 43.71 25.02
C SER A 475 1.40 43.07 23.68
N ARG A 476 1.41 41.74 23.64
CA ARG A 476 1.05 40.97 22.44
C ARG A 476 -0.44 41.20 22.15
N ASN A 477 -0.73 41.54 20.90
CA ASN A 477 -2.06 41.88 20.42
C ASN A 477 -3.03 40.69 20.49
N LEU A 478 -4.32 40.98 20.32
CA LEU A 478 -5.41 40.00 20.47
C LEU A 478 -5.32 39.25 21.80
N ALA A 479 -5.05 39.99 22.88
CA ALA A 479 -4.85 39.45 24.23
C ALA A 479 -3.77 38.35 24.34
N GLY A 480 -2.80 38.30 23.43
CA GLY A 480 -1.75 37.27 23.41
C GLY A 480 -1.89 36.26 22.28
N TYR A 481 -2.96 36.32 21.48
CA TYR A 481 -3.18 35.39 20.37
C TYR A 481 -2.47 35.77 19.07
N GLN A 482 -2.05 37.03 18.88
CA GLN A 482 -1.39 37.44 17.64
C GLN A 482 0.10 37.09 17.66
N ASP A 483 0.52 36.26 16.69
CA ASP A 483 1.90 35.79 16.57
C ASP A 483 2.22 35.48 15.11
N THR A 484 2.37 36.55 14.34
CA THR A 484 2.84 36.52 12.95
C THR A 484 4.37 36.38 12.85
N SER A 485 5.01 36.26 14.01
CA SER A 485 6.46 36.28 14.22
C SER A 485 7.13 37.51 13.62
N GLN A 486 6.47 38.63 13.80
CA GLN A 486 6.96 39.97 13.49
C GLN A 486 6.63 40.82 14.71
N ASN A 487 7.58 40.98 15.64
CA ASN A 487 7.32 41.63 16.94
C ASN A 487 6.72 43.03 16.79
N SER A 488 7.07 43.78 15.74
CA SER A 488 6.48 45.09 15.44
C SER A 488 5.00 45.05 15.05
N ALA A 489 4.51 43.92 14.53
CA ALA A 489 3.11 43.70 14.19
C ALA A 489 2.36 42.97 15.31
N ASP A 490 3.06 42.14 16.07
CA ASP A 490 2.46 41.31 17.12
C ASP A 490 2.32 42.02 18.47
N PHE A 491 3.12 43.07 18.73
CA PHE A 491 3.11 43.79 20.00
C PHE A 491 2.75 45.26 19.84
N THR A 492 1.81 45.72 20.66
CA THR A 492 1.52 47.14 20.87
C THR A 492 2.16 47.62 22.16
N VAL A 493 2.83 48.78 22.11
CA VAL A 493 3.35 49.45 23.29
C VAL A 493 2.26 50.32 23.90
N GLY A 494 1.90 50.04 25.15
CA GLY A 494 0.82 50.72 25.84
C GLY A 494 0.95 50.66 27.35
N ALA A 495 -0.11 51.06 28.06
CA ALA A 495 -0.15 51.03 29.52
C ALA A 495 0.14 49.63 30.07
N VAL A 496 0.87 49.58 31.19
CA VAL A 496 1.25 48.32 31.84
C VAL A 496 0.02 47.66 32.46
N ASN A 497 -0.27 46.41 32.08
CA ASN A 497 -1.44 45.66 32.55
C ASN A 497 -1.11 44.16 32.74
N PRO A 498 -0.40 43.78 33.83
CA PRO A 498 0.05 42.41 34.06
C PRO A 498 -1.08 41.47 34.45
N ARG A 499 -1.02 40.22 33.98
CA ARG A 499 -1.96 39.12 34.22
C ARG A 499 -1.18 37.89 34.68
N ASN A 500 -1.84 37.05 35.48
CA ASN A 500 -1.28 35.81 36.02
C ASN A 500 -2.25 34.64 35.80
N SER A 501 -1.94 33.47 36.36
CA SER A 501 -2.81 32.28 36.24
C SER A 501 -4.21 32.43 36.83
N ALA A 502 -4.48 33.45 37.66
CA ALA A 502 -5.81 33.74 38.18
C ALA A 502 -6.67 34.60 37.25
N THR A 503 -6.07 35.20 36.21
CA THR A 503 -6.81 35.92 35.17
C THR A 503 -7.68 34.95 34.38
N ALA A 504 -8.94 35.34 34.10
CA ALA A 504 -9.86 34.53 33.31
C ALA A 504 -9.23 34.14 31.96
N THR A 505 -9.35 32.85 31.61
CA THR A 505 -8.81 32.32 30.35
C THR A 505 -9.50 32.99 29.17
N GLN A 506 -8.72 33.48 28.21
CA GLN A 506 -9.24 33.91 26.93
C GLN A 506 -9.45 32.68 26.04
N LYS A 507 -10.50 32.64 25.21
CA LYS A 507 -10.73 31.53 24.28
C LYS A 507 -10.80 32.06 22.86
N PHE A 508 -10.04 31.44 21.98
CA PHE A 508 -10.00 31.69 20.55
C PHE A 508 -10.32 30.34 19.87
N VAL A 509 -11.52 30.21 19.28
CA VAL A 509 -11.83 29.17 18.26
C VAL A 509 -11.44 29.73 16.89
N LEU A 510 -11.67 29.18 15.69
CA LEU A 510 -11.30 29.77 14.38
C LEU A 510 -12.53 29.88 13.50
N ASN A 511 -12.86 31.08 13.04
CA ASN A 511 -13.86 31.33 12.01
C ASN A 511 -13.46 32.60 11.30
N GLU A 512 -12.81 32.49 10.15
CA GLU A 512 -13.05 33.30 8.95
C GLU A 512 -12.11 32.90 7.81
N THR A 513 -12.62 33.02 6.58
CA THR A 513 -11.91 32.78 5.33
C THR A 513 -11.18 34.01 4.78
N GLY A 514 -11.18 35.14 5.52
CA GLY A 514 -10.45 36.37 5.14
C GLY A 514 -11.03 37.11 3.93
N ALA A 515 -12.36 37.18 3.79
CA ALA A 515 -13.00 37.87 2.67
C ALA A 515 -13.17 39.38 2.96
N ALA A 516 -12.73 40.26 2.06
CA ALA A 516 -12.78 41.72 2.19
C ALA A 516 -14.20 42.35 2.27
N ALA A 517 -15.25 41.54 2.41
CA ALA A 517 -16.64 41.98 2.49
C ALA A 517 -17.24 41.86 3.90
N GLU A 518 -16.56 41.19 4.84
CA GLU A 518 -17.01 41.01 6.23
C GLU A 518 -16.41 42.11 7.13
N ALA A 519 -17.01 42.32 8.32
CA ALA A 519 -16.48 43.24 9.33
C ALA A 519 -15.41 42.54 10.18
N ASP A 520 -14.29 43.23 10.44
CA ASP A 520 -13.19 42.63 11.21
C ASP A 520 -13.56 42.24 12.64
N PHE A 521 -14.39 43.05 13.31
CA PHE A 521 -15.04 42.67 14.55
C PHE A 521 -16.32 43.46 14.79
N CYS A 522 -17.30 42.85 15.46
CA CYS A 522 -18.45 43.54 15.99
C CYS A 522 -19.03 42.83 17.21
N ASN A 523 -19.72 43.49 18.13
CA ASN A 523 -20.47 42.82 19.21
C ASN A 523 -21.65 43.67 19.70
N VAL A 524 -22.51 43.05 20.51
CA VAL A 524 -23.44 43.77 21.40
C VAL A 524 -22.65 44.21 22.64
N GLN A 525 -22.37 45.50 22.77
CA GLN A 525 -21.55 46.06 23.84
C GLN A 525 -22.36 46.18 25.14
N PHE A 526 -23.55 46.78 25.07
CA PHE A 526 -24.43 47.01 26.22
C PHE A 526 -25.85 47.42 25.77
N PRO A 527 -26.91 47.11 26.51
CA PRO A 527 -26.97 46.15 27.60
C PRO A 527 -26.95 44.72 27.08
N LEU A 528 -26.53 43.76 27.92
CA LEU A 528 -26.56 42.32 27.60
C LEU A 528 -27.90 41.66 27.97
N SER A 529 -28.74 42.35 28.74
CA SER A 529 -30.09 41.93 29.07
C SER A 529 -31.00 43.15 29.24
N LEU A 530 -32.23 43.06 28.72
CA LEU A 530 -33.27 44.07 28.79
C LEU A 530 -34.57 43.45 29.30
N SER A 531 -35.24 44.15 30.22
CA SER A 531 -36.60 43.83 30.66
C SER A 531 -37.50 45.05 30.49
N VAL A 532 -38.46 44.98 29.58
CA VAL A 532 -39.27 46.14 29.14
C VAL A 532 -40.76 45.79 29.00
N GLN A 533 -41.64 46.79 29.04
CA GLN A 533 -43.07 46.59 28.86
C GLN A 533 -43.43 46.52 27.37
N THR A 534 -44.37 45.65 27.00
CA THR A 534 -44.86 45.54 25.62
C THR A 534 -45.32 46.90 25.07
N ALA A 535 -45.09 47.14 23.77
CA ALA A 535 -45.43 48.39 23.07
C ALA A 535 -44.74 49.66 23.63
N THR A 536 -43.72 49.53 24.49
CA THR A 536 -42.85 50.64 24.93
C THR A 536 -41.48 50.55 24.27
N SER A 537 -40.67 51.61 24.38
CA SER A 537 -39.31 51.62 23.82
C SER A 537 -38.38 50.74 24.65
N ALA A 538 -37.62 49.87 24.00
CA ALA A 538 -36.70 48.94 24.65
C ALA A 538 -35.41 49.61 25.22
N GLY A 539 -35.27 50.94 25.11
CA GLY A 539 -34.02 51.65 25.43
C GLY A 539 -32.94 51.47 24.35
N PRO A 540 -31.79 52.16 24.45
CA PRO A 540 -30.72 52.03 23.48
C PRO A 540 -29.94 50.72 23.67
N VAL A 541 -29.75 49.97 22.59
CA VAL A 541 -28.80 48.87 22.47
C VAL A 541 -27.60 49.39 21.70
N PHE A 542 -26.42 49.27 22.29
CA PHE A 542 -25.14 49.70 21.76
C PHE A 542 -24.38 48.51 21.17
N CYS A 543 -23.91 48.70 19.94
CA CYS A 543 -23.08 47.78 19.18
C CYS A 543 -21.69 48.41 19.03
N GLN A 544 -20.64 47.62 19.18
CA GLN A 544 -19.29 48.02 18.85
C GLN A 544 -18.91 47.41 17.51
N VAL A 545 -18.18 48.15 16.67
CA VAL A 545 -17.65 47.65 15.40
C VAL A 545 -16.20 48.09 15.26
N PHE A 546 -15.38 47.16 14.79
CA PHE A 546 -14.03 47.38 14.34
C PHE A 546 -13.90 46.95 12.88
N GLU A 547 -13.33 47.83 12.06
CA GLU A 547 -12.97 47.57 10.68
C GLU A 547 -11.66 48.28 10.38
N ALA A 548 -10.64 47.50 10.01
CA ALA A 548 -9.29 48.00 9.82
C ALA A 548 -9.26 49.11 8.76
N GLY A 549 -8.71 50.26 9.17
CA GLY A 549 -8.59 51.43 8.29
C GLY A 549 -9.85 52.29 8.18
N GLU A 550 -10.95 51.92 8.83
CA GLU A 550 -12.18 52.74 8.86
C GLU A 550 -12.53 53.20 10.28
N THR A 551 -12.49 52.32 11.28
CA THR A 551 -12.97 52.63 12.65
C THR A 551 -11.85 53.04 13.62
N GLU A 552 -10.66 53.31 13.10
CA GLU A 552 -9.48 53.65 13.94
C GLU A 552 -9.54 55.08 14.49
N THR A 553 -10.33 55.93 13.84
CA THR A 553 -10.59 57.30 14.27
C THR A 553 -12.08 57.45 14.48
N PRO A 554 -12.54 58.00 15.62
CA PRO A 554 -13.96 58.15 15.90
C PRO A 554 -14.70 58.86 14.76
N GLY A 555 -15.68 58.19 14.15
CA GLY A 555 -16.49 58.76 13.08
C GLY A 555 -17.41 57.75 12.40
N ALA A 556 -18.49 58.24 11.79
CA ALA A 556 -19.36 57.34 11.03
C ALA A 556 -18.62 56.79 9.81
N ALA A 557 -18.37 55.48 9.78
CA ALA A 557 -17.83 54.79 8.60
C ALA A 557 -18.78 54.94 7.39
N GLY A 558 -18.19 55.13 6.20
CA GLY A 558 -18.94 55.36 4.96
C GLY A 558 -19.24 54.11 4.14
N THR A 559 -18.65 52.96 4.50
CA THR A 559 -18.69 51.75 3.65
C THR A 559 -19.60 50.64 4.18
N PHE A 560 -20.05 50.73 5.43
CA PHE A 560 -20.94 49.77 6.05
C PHE A 560 -22.08 50.46 6.83
N THR A 561 -23.11 49.68 7.15
CA THR A 561 -24.21 50.10 8.04
C THR A 561 -24.37 49.09 9.16
N VAL A 562 -24.85 49.56 10.32
CA VAL A 562 -25.08 48.72 11.51
C VAL A 562 -26.57 48.68 11.79
N GLU A 563 -27.08 47.51 12.18
CA GLU A 563 -28.45 47.33 12.62
C GLU A 563 -28.50 46.54 13.93
N VAL A 564 -29.47 46.87 14.79
CA VAL A 564 -29.85 46.07 15.96
C VAL A 564 -31.13 45.33 15.60
N GLY A 565 -31.22 44.05 15.95
CA GLY A 565 -32.44 43.29 15.73
C GLY A 565 -32.77 42.37 16.89
N TYR A 566 -34.04 41.97 16.97
CA TYR A 566 -34.51 40.96 17.91
C TYR A 566 -35.20 39.79 17.19
N GLY A 567 -35.14 38.61 17.79
CA GLY A 567 -35.71 37.37 17.25
C GLY A 567 -36.09 36.34 18.32
N PRO A 568 -36.63 35.19 17.89
CA PRO A 568 -36.97 34.07 18.77
C PRO A 568 -35.75 33.49 19.52
N ILE A 569 -35.97 32.94 20.71
CA ILE A 569 -34.91 32.25 21.47
C ILE A 569 -34.36 31.06 20.67
N GLY A 570 -33.03 30.93 20.64
CA GLY A 570 -32.34 29.80 20.04
C GLY A 570 -32.42 29.78 18.51
N SER A 571 -32.65 30.94 17.89
CA SER A 571 -32.72 31.07 16.43
C SER A 571 -31.54 31.85 15.88
N ASN A 572 -30.82 31.27 14.91
CA ASN A 572 -29.69 31.93 14.26
C ASN A 572 -30.19 32.77 13.06
N PRO A 573 -30.00 34.11 13.07
CA PRO A 573 -30.45 35.01 11.99
C PRO A 573 -29.74 34.81 10.65
N GLU A 574 -28.60 34.10 10.61
CA GLU A 574 -27.89 33.77 9.37
C GLU A 574 -28.71 32.84 8.47
N ASN A 575 -29.47 31.92 9.08
CA ASN A 575 -30.12 30.83 8.37
C ASN A 575 -31.60 30.62 8.74
N GLN A 576 -32.14 31.38 9.70
CA GLN A 576 -33.54 31.27 10.14
C GLN A 576 -34.27 32.62 10.06
N ALA A 577 -35.49 32.59 9.53
CA ALA A 577 -36.38 33.75 9.48
C ALA A 577 -37.02 34.05 10.84
N GLY A 578 -37.49 35.29 11.05
CA GLY A 578 -38.20 35.70 12.27
C GLY A 578 -37.55 36.84 13.05
N TRP A 579 -36.39 37.32 12.60
CA TRP A 579 -35.72 38.49 13.17
C TRP A 579 -36.24 39.81 12.57
N THR A 580 -36.39 40.83 13.42
CA THR A 580 -36.76 42.19 13.03
C THR A 580 -35.59 43.14 13.30
N TRP A 581 -35.15 43.89 12.28
CA TRP A 581 -33.94 44.72 12.31
C TRP A 581 -34.24 46.22 12.22
N PHE A 582 -33.43 47.02 12.90
CA PHE A 582 -33.56 48.47 13.00
C PHE A 582 -32.20 49.13 12.77
N ALA A 583 -32.16 50.21 11.98
CA ALA A 583 -30.94 50.96 11.73
C ALA A 583 -30.34 51.54 13.01
N ALA A 584 -29.04 51.31 13.20
CA ALA A 584 -28.25 51.80 14.34
C ALA A 584 -27.22 52.83 13.85
N PRO A 585 -27.51 54.14 13.94
CA PRO A 585 -26.54 55.17 13.58
C PRO A 585 -25.34 55.22 14.54
N PHE A 586 -24.23 55.77 14.06
CA PHE A 586 -23.00 56.02 14.82
C PHE A 586 -23.27 56.83 16.09
N ASN A 587 -22.64 56.40 17.19
CA ASN A 587 -22.60 57.06 18.48
C ASN A 587 -21.17 57.51 18.79
N THR A 588 -20.99 58.74 19.24
CA THR A 588 -19.69 59.18 19.73
C THR A 588 -19.53 58.73 21.18
N ASP A 589 -18.66 57.75 21.45
CA ASP A 589 -18.35 57.29 22.81
C ASP A 589 -17.44 58.31 23.56
N PRO A 590 -17.95 59.00 24.60
CA PRO A 590 -17.17 59.97 25.37
C PRO A 590 -16.12 59.35 26.31
N LEU A 591 -16.09 58.01 26.46
CA LEU A 591 -15.14 57.24 27.27
C LEU A 591 -14.13 56.45 26.39
N GLY A 592 -14.18 56.65 25.07
CA GLY A 592 -13.77 55.70 24.03
C GLY A 592 -12.38 55.07 24.12
N GLN A 593 -12.35 53.76 23.84
CA GLN A 593 -11.14 53.05 23.48
C GLN A 593 -10.68 53.51 22.08
N PRO A 594 -9.40 53.88 21.89
CA PRO A 594 -8.91 54.25 20.57
C PRO A 594 -8.75 52.97 19.73
N ASN A 595 -9.65 52.75 18.76
CA ASN A 595 -9.62 51.72 17.69
C ASN A 595 -10.98 51.03 17.42
N ASN A 596 -12.13 51.55 17.83
CA ASN A 596 -13.44 51.00 17.43
C ASN A 596 -14.53 52.07 17.52
N ASP A 597 -15.59 51.90 16.74
CA ASP A 597 -16.74 52.81 16.71
C ASP A 597 -17.97 52.16 17.34
N GLU A 598 -18.75 52.98 18.07
CA GLU A 598 -19.99 52.56 18.71
C GLU A 598 -21.20 53.00 17.86
N TYR A 599 -22.24 52.18 17.83
CA TYR A 599 -23.50 52.41 17.10
C TYR A 599 -24.65 52.05 18.02
N PHE A 600 -25.81 52.70 17.91
CA PHE A 600 -26.95 52.32 18.75
C PHE A 600 -28.29 52.45 18.08
N ALA A 601 -29.25 51.63 18.53
CA ALA A 601 -30.65 51.75 18.14
C ALA A 601 -31.58 51.48 19.32
N SER A 602 -32.82 51.95 19.19
CA SER A 602 -33.93 51.58 20.05
C SER A 602 -35.09 51.08 19.19
N PHE A 603 -35.88 50.16 19.73
CA PHE A 603 -37.04 49.60 19.05
C PHE A 603 -38.26 49.55 19.97
N THR A 604 -39.45 49.36 19.37
CA THR A 604 -40.68 49.12 20.13
C THR A 604 -40.75 47.65 20.52
N ALA A 605 -40.91 47.37 21.82
CA ALA A 605 -40.93 46.02 22.35
C ALA A 605 -42.10 45.20 21.75
N PRO A 606 -41.86 43.93 21.34
CA PRO A 606 -42.88 43.06 20.74
C PRO A 606 -43.98 42.66 21.75
N ALA A 607 -44.79 41.67 21.41
CA ALA A 607 -45.75 41.07 22.36
C ALA A 607 -45.02 40.50 23.60
N PRO A 608 -45.69 40.35 24.75
CA PRO A 608 -45.08 39.77 25.94
C PRO A 608 -44.49 38.37 25.66
N GLY A 609 -43.28 38.13 26.14
CA GLY A 609 -42.52 36.92 25.86
C GLY A 609 -41.02 37.09 26.09
N SER A 610 -40.27 36.02 25.84
CA SER A 610 -38.81 36.02 25.93
C SER A 610 -38.21 35.90 24.53
N TYR A 611 -37.24 36.77 24.26
CA TYR A 611 -36.61 36.98 22.95
C TYR A 611 -35.09 37.09 23.12
N ARG A 612 -34.42 37.21 21.99
CA ARG A 612 -32.99 37.49 21.89
C ARG A 612 -32.76 38.70 21.01
N TYR A 613 -31.68 39.43 21.23
CA TYR A 613 -31.26 40.51 20.33
C TYR A 613 -29.76 40.47 20.05
N ALA A 614 -29.41 41.01 18.89
CA ALA A 614 -28.07 40.97 18.31
C ALA A 614 -27.83 42.23 17.47
N CYS A 615 -26.57 42.45 17.11
CA CYS A 615 -26.18 43.45 16.12
C CYS A 615 -25.86 42.76 14.79
N ARG A 616 -25.90 43.50 13.68
CA ARG A 616 -25.31 43.06 12.41
C ARG A 616 -24.69 44.22 11.65
N VAL A 617 -23.63 43.92 10.91
CA VAL A 617 -22.92 44.85 10.03
C VAL A 617 -23.18 44.45 8.58
N LEU A 618 -23.61 45.40 7.75
CA LEU A 618 -23.89 45.19 6.33
C LEU A 618 -22.88 45.95 5.48
N ARG A 619 -22.14 45.23 4.64
CA ARG A 619 -21.09 45.79 3.76
C ARG A 619 -21.06 45.03 2.44
N ASN A 620 -21.08 45.73 1.31
CA ASN A 620 -20.95 45.13 -0.04
C ASN A 620 -21.84 43.88 -0.30
N ASN A 621 -23.08 43.89 0.18
CA ASN A 621 -24.05 42.76 0.15
C ASN A 621 -23.71 41.53 1.02
N ALA A 622 -22.68 41.60 1.86
CA ALA A 622 -22.41 40.65 2.93
C ALA A 622 -22.98 41.16 4.28
N VAL A 623 -23.24 40.25 5.20
CA VAL A 623 -23.79 40.53 6.53
C VAL A 623 -22.98 39.77 7.57
N THR A 624 -22.38 40.50 8.51
CA THR A 624 -21.73 39.93 9.71
C THR A 624 -22.71 40.05 10.87
N TYR A 625 -23.11 38.93 11.48
CA TYR A 625 -23.99 38.93 12.66
C TYR A 625 -23.15 38.88 13.93
N CYS A 626 -23.52 39.67 14.93
CA CYS A 626 -22.72 39.92 16.12
C CYS A 626 -23.54 39.66 17.39
N ASP A 627 -23.08 38.73 18.22
CA ASP A 627 -23.66 38.44 19.52
C ASP A 627 -22.92 39.20 20.65
N THR A 628 -23.06 38.80 21.91
CA THR A 628 -22.42 39.48 23.05
C THR A 628 -20.93 39.20 23.19
N ASN A 629 -20.43 38.08 22.64
CA ASN A 629 -19.03 37.74 22.66
C ASN A 629 -18.29 38.23 21.41
N GLY A 630 -19.01 38.40 20.29
CA GLY A 630 -18.57 39.07 19.07
C GLY A 630 -18.85 38.28 17.78
N ALA A 631 -18.94 39.00 16.67
CA ALA A 631 -18.82 38.66 15.24
C ALA A 631 -17.44 39.07 14.68
N GLY A 632 -16.90 38.42 13.64
CA GLY A 632 -15.85 39.02 12.79
C GLY A 632 -14.67 38.11 12.44
N SER A 633 -13.66 38.70 11.79
CA SER A 633 -12.45 38.04 11.26
C SER A 633 -11.56 37.37 12.31
N ASN A 634 -11.86 37.63 13.59
CA ASN A 634 -11.26 36.98 14.74
C ASN A 634 -11.81 35.55 14.94
N PRO A 635 -10.94 34.54 14.88
CA PRO A 635 -11.20 33.21 15.42
C PRO A 635 -11.75 33.24 16.88
N GLY A 636 -12.75 32.50 17.35
CA GLY A 636 -13.96 32.02 16.74
C GLY A 636 -15.00 32.93 17.36
N LEU A 637 -15.03 34.11 16.74
CA LEU A 637 -16.06 35.13 16.81
C LEU A 637 -17.39 34.43 16.60
N THR A 638 -17.72 33.83 15.45
CA THR A 638 -18.99 33.10 15.17
C THR A 638 -20.21 33.48 16.01
N PHE A 639 -21.17 34.11 15.34
CA PHE A 639 -22.51 34.23 15.87
C PHE A 639 -23.00 32.89 16.46
N ASP A 640 -23.25 32.86 17.76
CA ASP A 640 -23.78 31.68 18.42
C ASP A 640 -24.99 31.99 19.29
N THR A 641 -25.97 31.09 19.22
CA THR A 641 -27.23 31.26 19.95
C THR A 641 -27.08 31.23 21.48
N PRO A 642 -26.05 30.58 22.09
CA PRO A 642 -25.76 30.71 23.51
C PRO A 642 -25.33 32.10 23.99
N HIS A 643 -24.69 32.91 23.15
CA HIS A 643 -24.14 34.23 23.53
C HIS A 643 -24.96 35.41 23.00
N GLU A 644 -26.21 35.20 22.62
CA GLU A 644 -27.15 36.27 22.29
C GLU A 644 -27.59 37.06 23.53
N ALA A 645 -27.83 38.37 23.38
CA ALA A 645 -28.34 39.21 24.45
C ALA A 645 -29.83 38.93 24.73
N GLU A 646 -30.25 39.04 25.99
CA GLU A 646 -31.59 38.62 26.42
C GLU A 646 -32.60 39.77 26.44
N LEU A 647 -33.75 39.60 25.76
CA LEU A 647 -34.89 40.52 25.86
C LEU A 647 -36.08 39.84 26.51
N ILE A 648 -36.52 40.36 27.67
CA ILE A 648 -37.74 39.95 28.36
C ILE A 648 -38.79 41.05 28.17
N VAL A 649 -39.93 40.69 27.58
CA VAL A 649 -41.06 41.60 27.39
C VAL A 649 -42.20 41.24 28.32
N THR A 650 -42.55 42.19 29.19
CA THR A 650 -43.59 42.06 30.21
C THR A 650 -44.91 42.69 29.74
N PRO A 651 -46.07 42.25 30.28
CA PRO A 651 -47.39 42.83 29.98
C PRO A 651 -47.51 44.33 30.27
#